data_AF-A0A4Y1RTH2-F1
#
_entry.id   AF-A0A4Y1RTH2-F1
#
_cell.length_a   1.000
_cell.length_b   1.000
_cell.length_c   1.000
_cell.angle_alpha   90.00
_cell.angle_beta   90.00
_cell.angle_gamma   90.00
#
_symmetry.space_group_name_H-M   'P 1'
#
loop_
_entity.id
_entity.type
_entity.pdbx_description
1 polymer ?
#
loop_
_entity_poly.entity_id
_entity_poly.type
_entity_poly.pdbx_seq_one_letter_code
_entity_poly.pdbx_strand_id
1 'polypeptide(L)'
;MIQSSETPVSSASVQAKPEPSSPPLTFAPPPNFKPPEPKRFGVRPDKVFDILGASLALLFRLGTGALGLNSISYSILLSFVSKDDIPADQYALEFNDSKVKETSKVGPRPQKPIEIYEFEGEIVAVLDLDVLFYPCPKNGPNFRRKVAEMGGKQQFPYMVDPNTGVSMYESDDIIKYLVGKYGTLTAGLAMIGRSGKGSSYSPSRLPPKPLVVWAYEGSPFCKIVREVLVELELPHIYRSCARGSPKRQILFDKTGRFQEKT
;
A
#
# COMPACT_ATOMS: atom_id res chain seq x y z
N MET A 1 -2.39 19.88 61.87
CA MET A 1 -3.57 20.27 61.07
C MET A 1 -3.03 21.25 60.03
N ILE A 2 -2.89 20.91 58.75
CA ILE A 2 -3.93 20.48 57.81
C ILE A 2 -3.37 19.36 56.92
N GLN A 3 -4.16 18.31 56.77
CA GLN A 3 -3.89 17.08 56.03
C GLN A 3 -4.53 17.26 54.65
N SER A 4 -3.73 17.34 53.59
CA SER A 4 -4.24 17.42 52.20
C SER A 4 -4.49 16.00 51.70
N SER A 5 -5.76 15.63 51.66
CA SER A 5 -6.28 14.36 51.14
C SER A 5 -6.38 14.38 49.62
N GLU A 6 -5.65 13.49 48.96
CA GLU A 6 -5.80 13.16 47.54
C GLU A 6 -7.08 12.34 47.32
N THR A 7 -7.95 12.78 46.42
CA THR A 7 -9.07 11.97 45.90
C THR A 7 -8.72 11.43 44.51
N PRO A 8 -8.76 10.11 44.27
CA PRO A 8 -8.55 9.55 42.95
C PRO A 8 -9.82 9.66 42.09
N VAL A 9 -9.68 10.19 40.88
CA VAL A 9 -10.76 10.27 39.90
C VAL A 9 -10.95 8.89 39.27
N SER A 10 -12.06 8.24 39.62
CA SER A 10 -12.50 6.94 39.13
C SER A 10 -12.57 6.91 37.60
N SER A 11 -11.74 6.08 36.97
CA SER A 11 -11.81 5.76 35.54
C SER A 11 -13.05 4.91 35.27
N ALA A 12 -14.08 5.50 34.66
CA ALA A 12 -15.24 4.77 34.20
C ALA A 12 -14.89 4.04 32.89
N SER A 13 -14.73 2.71 32.97
CA SER A 13 -14.68 1.83 31.80
C SER A 13 -16.02 1.90 31.05
N VAL A 14 -16.03 2.50 29.86
CA VAL A 14 -17.18 2.42 28.95
C VAL A 14 -17.11 1.07 28.23
N GLN A 15 -17.97 0.16 28.67
CA GLN A 15 -18.15 -1.15 28.08
C GLN A 15 -18.79 -0.99 26.70
N ALA A 16 -18.05 -1.33 25.64
CA ALA A 16 -18.53 -1.26 24.26
C ALA A 16 -19.73 -2.20 24.07
N LYS A 17 -20.86 -1.64 23.66
CA LYS A 17 -22.07 -2.36 23.26
C LYS A 17 -21.75 -3.21 22.02
N PRO A 18 -22.02 -4.52 21.99
CA PRO A 18 -21.79 -5.34 20.81
C PRO A 18 -22.72 -4.91 19.67
N GLU A 19 -22.14 -4.59 18.51
CA GLU A 19 -22.89 -4.33 17.28
C GLU A 19 -23.64 -5.59 16.82
N PRO A 20 -24.86 -5.47 16.26
CA PRO A 20 -25.58 -6.61 15.72
C PRO A 20 -24.83 -7.22 14.53
N SER A 21 -24.52 -8.51 14.61
CA SER A 21 -23.84 -9.26 13.55
C SER A 21 -24.74 -9.37 12.31
N SER A 22 -24.45 -8.57 11.29
CA SER A 22 -25.03 -8.73 9.95
C SER A 22 -24.76 -10.14 9.41
N PRO A 23 -25.72 -10.78 8.72
CA PRO A 23 -25.49 -12.10 8.11
C PRO A 23 -24.32 -12.03 7.12
N PRO A 24 -23.53 -13.11 6.98
CA PRO A 24 -22.39 -13.12 6.07
C PRO A 24 -22.86 -12.89 4.64
N LEU A 25 -22.42 -11.78 4.05
CA LEU A 25 -22.67 -11.46 2.64
C LEU A 25 -21.98 -12.51 1.77
N THR A 26 -22.76 -13.39 1.15
CA THR A 26 -22.28 -14.36 0.17
C THR A 26 -21.91 -13.61 -1.11
N PHE A 27 -20.60 -13.52 -1.39
CA PHE A 27 -20.09 -12.88 -2.60
C PHE A 27 -20.18 -13.88 -3.76
N ALA A 28 -21.35 -13.95 -4.38
CA ALA A 28 -21.50 -14.62 -5.67
C ALA A 28 -21.36 -13.56 -6.77
N PRO A 29 -20.66 -13.88 -7.88
CA PRO A 29 -20.68 -13.00 -9.03
C PRO A 29 -22.14 -12.86 -9.52
N PRO A 30 -22.53 -11.73 -10.16
CA PRO A 30 -23.88 -11.54 -10.65
C PRO A 30 -24.36 -12.73 -11.49
N PRO A 31 -25.67 -13.05 -11.49
CA PRO A 31 -26.21 -14.05 -12.41
C PRO A 31 -25.74 -13.71 -13.83
N ASN A 32 -25.07 -14.66 -14.50
CA ASN A 32 -24.43 -14.52 -15.82
C ASN A 32 -23.10 -13.77 -15.90
N PHE A 33 -22.40 -13.51 -14.79
CA PHE A 33 -21.02 -13.01 -14.85
C PHE A 33 -20.11 -14.08 -15.46
N LYS A 34 -19.64 -13.82 -16.67
CA LYS A 34 -18.56 -14.59 -17.29
C LYS A 34 -17.25 -13.90 -16.93
N PRO A 35 -16.34 -14.56 -16.19
CA PRO A 35 -15.02 -14.02 -15.95
C PRO A 35 -14.39 -13.63 -17.31
N PRO A 36 -13.90 -12.40 -17.47
CA PRO A 36 -13.24 -12.03 -18.72
C PRO A 36 -12.00 -12.90 -18.90
N GLU A 37 -11.76 -13.35 -20.13
CA GLU A 37 -10.47 -13.98 -20.45
C GLU A 37 -9.34 -12.99 -20.14
N PRO A 38 -8.25 -13.41 -19.48
CA PRO A 38 -7.10 -12.56 -19.23
C PRO A 38 -6.54 -12.02 -20.56
N LYS A 39 -6.77 -10.73 -20.82
CA LYS A 39 -6.17 -10.01 -21.96
C LYS A 39 -4.92 -9.29 -21.49
N ARG A 40 -3.97 -9.09 -22.40
CA ARG A 40 -2.86 -8.14 -22.16
C ARG A 40 -3.47 -6.77 -21.83
N PHE A 41 -2.90 -6.08 -20.86
CA PHE A 41 -3.31 -4.74 -20.49
C PHE A 41 -3.08 -3.80 -21.67
N GLY A 42 -4.18 -3.24 -22.16
CA GLY A 42 -4.16 -2.11 -23.08
C GLY A 42 -4.50 -0.85 -22.30
N VAL A 43 -3.67 0.19 -22.43
CA VAL A 43 -4.03 1.53 -21.96
C VAL A 43 -5.22 1.99 -22.78
N ARG A 44 -6.32 2.35 -22.11
CA ARG A 44 -7.45 2.97 -22.81
C ARG A 44 -6.99 4.27 -23.50
N PRO A 45 -7.46 4.56 -24.73
CA PRO A 45 -7.02 5.75 -25.47
C PRO A 45 -7.17 7.07 -24.69
N ASP A 46 -8.22 7.21 -23.88
CA ASP A 46 -8.48 8.40 -23.06
C ASP A 46 -7.58 8.51 -21.81
N LYS A 47 -6.80 7.47 -21.51
CA LYS A 47 -5.91 7.38 -20.34
C LYS A 47 -4.43 7.53 -20.68
N VAL A 48 -4.07 7.74 -21.94
CA VAL A 48 -2.67 7.85 -22.37
C VAL A 48 -1.93 8.99 -21.65
N PHE A 49 -2.54 10.17 -21.55
CA PHE A 49 -1.95 11.30 -20.83
C PHE A 49 -1.89 11.09 -19.31
N ASP A 50 -2.85 10.35 -18.75
CA ASP A 50 -2.84 9.97 -17.34
C ASP A 50 -1.64 9.07 -17.04
N ILE A 51 -1.37 8.10 -17.92
CA ILE A 51 -0.21 7.21 -17.80
C ILE A 51 1.10 7.96 -18.00
N LEU A 52 1.18 8.87 -18.99
CA LEU A 52 2.37 9.69 -19.20
C LEU A 52 2.67 10.60 -17.99
N GLY A 53 1.64 11.23 -17.42
CA GLY A 53 1.82 12.02 -16.20
C GLY A 53 2.22 11.17 -14.99
N ALA A 54 1.72 9.94 -14.90
CA ALA A 54 2.10 9.01 -13.83
C ALA A 54 3.53 8.45 -14.00
N SER A 55 4.05 8.36 -15.23
CA SER A 55 5.43 7.90 -15.48
C SER A 55 6.49 8.96 -15.17
N LEU A 56 6.11 10.23 -15.03
CA LEU A 56 7.04 11.30 -14.66
C LEU A 56 7.70 11.05 -13.29
N ALA A 57 6.95 10.48 -12.33
CA ALA A 57 7.50 10.07 -11.03
C ALA A 57 8.59 9.00 -11.18
N LEU A 58 8.45 8.08 -12.15
CA LEU A 58 9.47 7.07 -12.43
C LEU A 58 10.77 7.69 -12.96
N LEU A 59 10.70 8.73 -13.79
CA LEU A 59 11.88 9.46 -14.27
C LEU A 59 12.65 10.12 -13.12
N PHE A 60 11.96 10.74 -12.17
CA PHE A 60 12.60 11.32 -10.98
C PHE A 60 13.18 10.24 -10.04
N ARG A 61 12.54 9.08 -9.94
CA ARG A 61 13.04 7.94 -9.15
C ARG A 61 14.26 7.26 -9.76
N LEU A 62 14.31 7.13 -11.08
CA LEU A 62 15.48 6.58 -11.78
C LEU A 62 16.63 7.61 -11.87
N GLY A 63 16.30 8.89 -12.05
CA GLY A 63 17.27 9.99 -12.10
C GLY A 63 18.00 10.21 -10.77
N THR A 64 17.32 9.99 -9.63
CA THR A 64 17.98 10.01 -8.30
C THR A 64 18.98 8.88 -8.12
N GLY A 65 18.72 7.70 -8.72
CA GLY A 65 19.67 6.59 -8.75
C GLY A 65 20.97 6.89 -9.52
N ALA A 66 20.92 7.74 -10.56
CA ALA A 66 22.10 8.19 -11.29
C ALA A 66 22.91 9.29 -10.56
N LEU A 67 22.31 9.97 -9.58
CA LEU A 67 22.93 11.03 -8.77
C LEU A 67 23.43 10.55 -7.40
N GLY A 68 23.50 9.23 -7.16
CA GLY A 68 24.05 8.65 -5.93
C GLY A 68 23.12 8.69 -4.71
N LEU A 69 21.86 9.08 -4.88
CA LEU A 69 20.81 8.95 -3.85
C LEU A 69 19.99 7.70 -4.18
N ASN A 70 20.29 6.60 -3.48
CA ASN A 70 19.66 5.29 -3.66
C ASN A 70 18.16 5.28 -3.25
N SER A 71 17.27 5.98 -3.94
CA SER A 71 15.83 6.10 -3.61
C SER A 71 15.03 4.79 -3.67
N ILE A 72 15.67 3.64 -3.92
CA ILE A 72 15.02 2.33 -3.92
C ILE A 72 15.44 1.59 -2.66
N SER A 73 14.48 1.49 -1.75
CA SER A 73 14.63 0.92 -0.42
C SER A 73 14.99 -0.56 -0.39
N TYR A 74 15.66 -0.92 0.71
CA TYR A 74 16.29 -2.21 1.01
C TYR A 74 17.49 -2.55 0.14
N SER A 75 18.43 -3.30 0.72
CA SER A 75 19.55 -3.88 -0.02
C SER A 75 19.01 -4.88 -1.03
N ILE A 76 18.59 -4.39 -2.20
CA ILE A 76 18.25 -5.21 -3.34
C ILE A 76 19.56 -5.77 -3.87
N LEU A 77 19.70 -7.09 -3.79
CA LEU A 77 20.77 -7.80 -4.46
C LEU A 77 20.27 -8.14 -5.87
N LEU A 78 20.96 -7.56 -6.85
CA LEU A 78 20.79 -7.88 -8.26
C LEU A 78 21.88 -8.87 -8.66
N SER A 79 21.47 -10.00 -9.23
CA SER A 79 22.40 -10.97 -9.83
C SER A 79 21.99 -11.23 -11.26
N PHE A 80 22.88 -10.92 -12.19
CA PHE A 80 22.71 -11.24 -13.61
C PHE A 80 23.05 -12.71 -13.81
N VAL A 81 22.14 -13.45 -14.44
CA VAL A 81 22.29 -14.88 -14.68
C VAL A 81 21.89 -15.19 -16.13
N SER A 82 22.44 -16.26 -16.71
CA SER A 82 22.02 -16.71 -18.04
C SER A 82 20.56 -17.14 -18.02
N LYS A 83 19.88 -17.12 -19.17
CA LYS A 83 18.48 -17.56 -19.29
C LYS A 83 18.27 -19.00 -18.80
N ASP A 84 19.28 -19.85 -18.99
CA ASP A 84 19.25 -21.28 -18.67
C ASP A 84 19.48 -21.58 -17.17
N ASP A 85 20.02 -20.61 -16.43
CA ASP A 85 20.41 -20.78 -15.02
C ASP A 85 19.26 -20.50 -14.03
N ILE A 86 18.12 -20.00 -14.52
CA ILE A 86 16.94 -19.72 -13.68
C ILE A 86 15.84 -20.73 -14.00
N PRO A 87 15.49 -21.61 -13.03
CA PRO A 87 14.38 -22.54 -13.15
C PRO A 87 13.08 -21.86 -13.58
N ALA A 88 12.26 -22.55 -14.39
CA ALA A 88 11.02 -21.99 -14.94
C ALA A 88 9.97 -21.65 -13.87
N ASP A 89 10.07 -22.25 -12.68
CA ASP A 89 9.25 -22.00 -11.51
C ASP A 89 9.74 -20.80 -10.68
N GLN A 90 10.88 -20.19 -11.01
CA GLN A 90 11.40 -19.02 -10.31
C GLN A 90 11.15 -17.72 -11.07
N TYR A 91 10.64 -16.72 -10.36
CA TYR A 91 10.55 -15.36 -10.86
C TYR A 91 11.95 -14.79 -11.11
N ALA A 92 12.14 -14.24 -12.31
CA ALA A 92 13.24 -13.35 -12.62
C ALA A 92 12.76 -12.24 -13.55
N LEU A 93 13.46 -11.11 -13.50
CA LEU A 93 13.27 -10.04 -14.45
C LEU A 93 13.97 -10.40 -15.77
N GLU A 94 13.24 -10.44 -16.87
CA GLU A 94 13.84 -10.60 -18.19
C GLU A 94 14.41 -9.25 -18.67
N PHE A 95 15.66 -9.23 -19.11
CA PHE A 95 16.31 -8.06 -19.72
C PHE A 95 17.13 -8.52 -20.93
N ASN A 96 16.61 -8.30 -22.14
CA ASN A 96 17.16 -8.82 -23.40
C ASN A 96 17.44 -10.34 -23.33
N ASP A 97 18.72 -10.71 -23.41
CA ASP A 97 19.19 -12.10 -23.35
C ASP A 97 19.64 -12.56 -21.97
N SER A 98 19.49 -11.70 -20.96
CA SER A 98 19.82 -12.03 -19.58
C SER A 98 18.57 -12.07 -18.71
N LYS A 99 18.65 -12.81 -17.62
CA LYS A 99 17.69 -12.72 -16.52
C LYS A 99 18.36 -12.07 -15.33
N VAL A 100 17.63 -11.23 -14.61
CA VAL A 100 18.08 -10.59 -13.38
C VAL A 100 17.28 -11.17 -12.23
N LYS A 101 18.00 -11.84 -11.32
CA LYS A 101 17.45 -12.27 -10.04
C LYS A 101 17.49 -11.09 -9.09
N GLU A 102 16.33 -10.72 -8.56
CA GLU A 102 16.17 -9.65 -7.60
C GLU A 102 15.78 -10.25 -6.26
N THR A 103 16.53 -9.96 -5.20
CA THR A 103 16.18 -10.37 -3.83
C THR A 103 16.42 -9.23 -2.86
N SER A 104 15.68 -9.18 -1.76
CA SER A 104 15.90 -8.21 -0.69
C SER A 104 15.80 -8.87 0.68
N LYS A 105 16.52 -8.30 1.66
CA LYS A 105 16.39 -8.70 3.06
C LYS A 105 15.19 -7.95 3.66
N VAL A 106 14.15 -8.69 4.02
CA VAL A 106 12.97 -8.15 4.68
C VAL A 106 13.12 -8.21 6.20
N GLY A 107 12.63 -7.18 6.90
CA GLY A 107 12.53 -7.17 8.37
C GLY A 107 11.36 -8.04 8.87
N PRO A 108 11.06 -8.01 10.19
CA PRO A 108 9.92 -8.75 10.73
C PRO A 108 8.63 -8.31 10.06
N ARG A 109 7.68 -9.24 9.89
CA ARG A 109 6.39 -8.98 9.24
C ARG A 109 5.28 -8.93 10.29
N PRO A 110 4.38 -7.94 10.22
CA PRO A 110 3.23 -7.87 11.13
C PRO A 110 2.27 -9.04 10.88
N GLN A 111 1.64 -9.55 11.93
CA GLN A 111 0.67 -10.66 11.83
C GLN A 111 -0.69 -10.19 11.32
N LYS A 112 -1.07 -8.97 11.71
CA LYS A 112 -2.26 -8.25 11.21
C LYS A 112 -1.79 -7.06 10.36
N PRO A 113 -2.44 -6.76 9.22
CA PRO A 113 -2.08 -5.59 8.42
C PRO A 113 -2.14 -4.32 9.27
N ILE A 114 -1.12 -3.47 9.12
CA ILE A 114 -1.14 -2.12 9.70
C ILE A 114 -2.21 -1.32 8.95
N GLU A 115 -2.98 -0.53 9.68
CA GLU A 115 -4.02 0.31 9.10
C GLU A 115 -3.45 1.71 8.85
N ILE A 116 -3.61 2.22 7.63
CA ILE A 116 -3.21 3.58 7.27
C ILE A 116 -4.41 4.32 6.69
N TYR A 117 -4.74 5.44 7.32
CA TYR A 117 -5.77 6.38 6.89
C TYR A 117 -5.10 7.53 6.16
N GLU A 118 -5.09 7.49 4.84
CA GLU A 118 -4.38 8.48 4.01
C GLU A 118 -4.91 8.52 2.58
N PHE A 119 -4.36 9.42 1.78
CA PHE A 119 -4.52 9.50 0.33
C PHE A 119 -3.50 8.62 -0.40
N GLU A 120 -2.22 8.65 -0.03
CA GLU A 120 -1.14 7.88 -0.67
C GLU A 120 -0.03 7.56 0.34
N GLY A 121 0.33 6.29 0.51
CA GLY A 121 1.44 5.89 1.37
C GLY A 121 2.56 5.21 0.57
N GLU A 122 3.67 5.91 0.31
CA GLU A 122 4.82 5.32 -0.42
C GLU A 122 5.76 4.52 0.48
N ILE A 123 5.79 4.81 1.79
CA ILE A 123 6.68 4.13 2.75
C ILE A 123 6.39 2.63 2.92
N VAL A 124 5.15 2.19 2.68
CA VAL A 124 4.77 0.78 2.84
C VAL A 124 5.41 -0.10 1.77
N ALA A 125 5.62 0.46 0.57
CA ALA A 125 6.30 -0.20 -0.52
C ALA A 125 7.79 -0.28 -0.25
N VAL A 126 8.35 0.82 0.28
CA VAL A 126 9.71 0.88 0.81
C VAL A 126 9.96 -0.20 1.83
N LEU A 127 9.00 -0.48 2.73
CA LEU A 127 9.18 -1.49 3.77
C LEU A 127 8.70 -2.90 3.40
N ASP A 128 8.21 -3.12 2.18
CA ASP A 128 7.62 -4.38 1.73
C ASP A 128 6.54 -4.91 2.71
N LEU A 129 5.78 -4.00 3.33
CA LEU A 129 4.73 -4.34 4.28
C LEU A 129 3.40 -4.50 3.57
N ASP A 130 2.59 -5.43 4.06
CA ASP A 130 1.19 -5.55 3.67
C ASP A 130 0.37 -4.63 4.57
N VAL A 131 -0.27 -3.63 3.98
CA VAL A 131 -0.97 -2.55 4.71
C VAL A 131 -2.41 -2.49 4.26
N LEU A 132 -3.32 -2.32 5.23
CA LEU A 132 -4.72 -2.03 4.98
C LEU A 132 -4.91 -0.51 4.88
N PHE A 133 -5.14 -0.03 3.68
CA PHE A 133 -5.45 1.37 3.45
C PHE A 133 -6.94 1.65 3.61
N TYR A 134 -7.22 2.73 4.32
CA TYR A 134 -8.51 3.40 4.41
C TYR A 134 -8.41 4.76 3.72
N PRO A 135 -8.77 4.86 2.43
CA PRO A 135 -8.54 6.09 1.69
C PRO A 135 -9.32 7.27 2.27
N CYS A 136 -8.71 8.44 2.36
CA CYS A 136 -9.33 9.61 3.00
C CYS A 136 -9.47 10.83 2.07
N PRO A 137 -9.98 10.68 0.82
CA PRO A 137 -10.07 11.76 -0.16
C PRO A 137 -10.82 12.98 0.39
N LYS A 138 -10.57 14.17 -0.16
CA LYS A 138 -11.31 15.39 0.20
C LYS A 138 -12.81 15.13 -0.01
N ASN A 139 -13.61 15.55 0.96
CA ASN A 139 -15.07 15.34 0.99
C ASN A 139 -15.52 13.86 1.11
N GLY A 140 -14.61 12.94 1.42
CA GLY A 140 -14.94 11.53 1.70
C GLY A 140 -15.83 11.38 2.94
N PRO A 141 -16.98 10.69 2.84
CA PRO A 141 -17.92 10.57 3.96
C PRO A 141 -17.55 9.52 5.01
N ASN A 142 -16.69 8.54 4.71
CA ASN A 142 -16.58 7.32 5.51
C ASN A 142 -15.45 7.33 6.53
N PHE A 143 -14.21 7.57 6.12
CA PHE A 143 -13.05 7.31 6.98
C PHE A 143 -12.51 8.55 7.69
N ARG A 144 -12.72 9.74 7.12
CA ARG A 144 -12.22 11.00 7.71
C ARG A 144 -12.78 11.26 9.10
N ARG A 145 -14.05 10.94 9.33
CA ARG A 145 -14.72 11.11 10.63
C ARG A 145 -14.17 10.13 11.67
N LYS A 146 -13.92 8.88 11.27
CA LYS A 146 -13.31 7.87 12.14
C LYS A 146 -11.95 8.31 12.67
N VAL A 147 -11.13 8.96 11.84
CA VAL A 147 -9.83 9.50 12.30
C VAL A 147 -10.01 10.58 13.37
N ALA A 148 -11.03 11.43 13.27
CA ALA A 148 -11.34 12.39 14.33
C ALA A 148 -11.85 11.71 15.60
N GLU A 149 -12.65 10.65 15.49
CA GLU A 149 -13.13 9.87 16.63
C GLU A 149 -11.99 9.14 17.35
N MET A 150 -11.02 8.59 16.60
CA MET A 150 -9.91 7.81 17.16
C MET A 150 -8.76 8.69 17.67
N GLY A 151 -8.36 9.73 16.93
CA GLY A 151 -7.19 10.55 17.27
C GLY A 151 -7.51 12.01 17.61
N GLY A 152 -8.78 12.39 17.65
CA GLY A 152 -9.23 13.71 18.11
C GLY A 152 -9.19 14.82 17.05
N LYS A 153 -8.63 14.58 15.86
CA LYS A 153 -8.58 15.56 14.75
C LYS A 153 -8.60 14.90 13.38
N GLN A 154 -9.15 15.59 12.38
CA GLN A 154 -9.10 15.16 10.97
C GLN A 154 -7.75 15.51 10.33
N GLN A 155 -6.68 14.90 10.84
CA GLN A 155 -5.34 15.02 10.30
C GLN A 155 -4.91 13.71 9.64
N PHE A 156 -4.20 13.80 8.52
CA PHE A 156 -3.75 12.65 7.73
C PHE A 156 -2.28 12.87 7.34
N PRO A 157 -1.44 11.82 7.30
CA PRO A 157 -1.76 10.44 7.66
C PRO A 157 -2.12 10.21 9.12
N TYR A 158 -2.89 9.14 9.36
CA TYR A 158 -3.07 8.53 10.66
C TYR A 158 -2.84 7.02 10.53
N MET A 159 -2.03 6.45 11.40
CA MET A 159 -1.66 5.03 11.38
C MET A 159 -2.13 4.34 12.65
N VAL A 160 -2.59 3.09 12.51
CA VAL A 160 -2.90 2.18 13.63
C VAL A 160 -2.19 0.86 13.39
N ASP A 161 -1.37 0.44 14.36
CA ASP A 161 -0.75 -0.87 14.38
C ASP A 161 -1.50 -1.80 15.36
N PRO A 162 -2.38 -2.70 14.86
CA PRO A 162 -3.13 -3.62 15.71
C PRO A 162 -2.25 -4.71 16.35
N ASN A 163 -0.99 -4.85 15.94
CA ASN A 163 -0.05 -5.80 16.53
C ASN A 163 0.56 -5.27 17.83
N THR A 164 0.59 -3.95 18.01
CA THR A 164 1.14 -3.31 19.23
C THR A 164 0.15 -2.40 19.95
N GLY A 165 -1.01 -2.11 19.35
CA GLY A 165 -1.98 -1.14 19.86
C GLY A 165 -1.54 0.32 19.72
N VAL A 166 -0.50 0.59 18.92
CA VAL A 166 0.01 1.96 18.72
C VAL A 166 -0.82 2.65 17.65
N SER A 167 -1.16 3.91 17.87
CA SER A 167 -1.76 4.77 16.87
C SER A 167 -1.13 6.15 16.91
N MET A 168 -0.84 6.76 15.75
CA MET A 168 -0.16 8.06 15.70
C MET A 168 -0.46 8.86 14.42
N TYR A 169 -0.26 10.17 14.54
CA TYR A 169 -0.20 11.12 13.42
C TYR A 169 1.26 11.34 12.99
N GLU A 170 1.44 12.30 12.08
CA GLU A 170 2.72 12.79 11.56
C GLU A 170 3.47 11.76 10.71
N SER A 171 3.67 12.09 9.42
CA SER A 171 4.31 11.17 8.47
C SER A 171 5.71 10.74 8.93
N ASP A 172 6.48 11.67 9.48
CA ASP A 172 7.86 11.41 9.89
C ASP A 172 7.93 10.45 11.09
N ASP A 173 7.01 10.60 12.05
CA ASP A 173 6.91 9.70 13.21
C ASP A 173 6.41 8.32 12.80
N ILE A 174 5.42 8.25 11.90
CA ILE A 174 4.95 7.00 11.31
C ILE A 174 6.09 6.27 10.60
N ILE A 175 6.86 6.98 9.75
CA ILE A 175 8.02 6.43 9.06
C ILE A 175 9.04 5.91 10.09
N LYS A 176 9.41 6.73 11.07
CA LYS A 176 10.38 6.36 12.11
C LYS A 176 9.95 5.12 12.89
N TYR A 177 8.66 5.04 13.25
CA TYR A 177 8.09 3.87 13.90
C TYR A 177 8.15 2.63 13.01
N LEU A 178 7.65 2.72 11.78
CA LEU A 178 7.60 1.56 10.86
C LEU A 178 9.00 1.06 10.52
N VAL A 179 9.94 1.97 10.31
CA VAL A 179 11.36 1.62 10.11
C VAL A 179 11.89 0.95 11.36
N GLY A 180 11.82 1.58 12.53
CA GLY A 180 12.36 1.00 13.77
C GLY A 180 11.77 -0.35 14.15
N LYS A 181 10.49 -0.59 13.82
CA LYS A 181 9.78 -1.82 14.19
C LYS A 181 9.90 -2.93 13.15
N TYR A 182 9.84 -2.58 11.86
CA TYR A 182 9.62 -3.55 10.78
C TYR A 182 10.70 -3.57 9.70
N GLY A 183 11.73 -2.72 9.78
CA GLY A 183 12.79 -2.74 8.78
C GLY A 183 13.97 -1.83 9.07
N THR A 184 14.63 -1.39 8.01
CA THR A 184 15.73 -0.44 8.08
C THR A 184 15.65 0.39 6.80
N LEU A 185 15.68 1.72 6.94
CA LEU A 185 15.65 2.63 5.80
C LEU A 185 17.08 2.95 5.38
N THR A 186 17.46 2.62 4.15
CA THR A 186 18.81 2.87 3.64
C THR A 186 18.92 4.10 2.71
N ALA A 187 17.83 4.84 2.45
CA ALA A 187 17.87 6.09 1.68
C ALA A 187 16.57 6.92 1.78
N GLY A 188 16.70 8.23 1.48
CA GLY A 188 15.65 9.24 1.54
C GLY A 188 14.51 9.05 0.53
N LEU A 189 13.31 9.44 0.96
CA LEU A 189 12.05 9.22 0.25
C LEU A 189 11.81 10.32 -0.79
N ALA A 190 11.71 9.94 -2.07
CA ALA A 190 11.25 10.84 -3.13
C ALA A 190 9.71 10.89 -3.14
N MET A 191 9.12 11.62 -2.20
CA MET A 191 7.69 11.90 -2.14
C MET A 191 7.31 12.86 -3.26
N ILE A 192 6.90 12.35 -4.42
CA ILE A 192 6.32 13.18 -5.48
C ILE A 192 4.88 12.72 -5.73
N GLY A 193 3.96 13.28 -4.94
CA GLY A 193 2.53 13.19 -5.20
C GLY A 193 2.17 13.91 -6.50
N ARG A 194 1.23 13.37 -7.26
CA ARG A 194 0.69 14.04 -8.44
C ARG A 194 -0.43 14.99 -7.99
N SER A 195 -0.17 16.30 -8.02
CA SER A 195 -1.14 17.30 -7.58
C SER A 195 -2.47 17.18 -8.33
N GLY A 196 -3.56 16.99 -7.59
CA GLY A 196 -4.94 17.08 -8.08
C GLY A 196 -5.67 15.74 -8.27
N LYS A 197 -5.08 14.79 -9.02
CA LYS A 197 -5.72 13.48 -9.28
C LYS A 197 -5.59 12.56 -8.08
N GLY A 198 -6.61 11.74 -7.81
CA GLY A 198 -6.64 10.88 -6.62
C GLY A 198 -7.06 11.60 -5.33
N SER A 199 -7.38 12.91 -5.37
CA SER A 199 -7.44 13.71 -4.14
C SER A 199 -8.85 13.99 -3.60
N SER A 200 -9.90 13.80 -4.40
CA SER A 200 -11.27 14.18 -4.06
C SER A 200 -12.25 13.03 -4.28
N TYR A 201 -13.23 12.95 -3.39
CA TYR A 201 -14.18 11.84 -3.36
C TYR A 201 -15.10 11.85 -4.59
N SER A 202 -15.30 10.67 -5.15
CA SER A 202 -16.34 10.36 -6.14
C SER A 202 -17.31 9.35 -5.53
N PRO A 203 -18.64 9.57 -5.62
CA PRO A 203 -19.64 8.66 -5.06
C PRO A 203 -19.42 7.21 -5.45
N SER A 204 -19.43 6.33 -4.45
CA SER A 204 -19.15 4.90 -4.60
C SER A 204 -19.92 4.08 -3.58
N ARG A 205 -19.91 2.75 -3.75
CA ARG A 205 -20.40 1.81 -2.74
C ARG A 205 -19.22 1.10 -2.12
N LEU A 206 -19.16 1.09 -0.79
CA LEU A 206 -18.11 0.37 -0.08
C LEU A 206 -18.26 -1.15 -0.31
N PRO A 207 -17.15 -1.85 -0.55
CA PRO A 207 -17.16 -3.30 -0.63
C PRO A 207 -17.36 -3.89 0.77
N PRO A 208 -17.97 -5.08 0.89
CA PRO A 208 -18.20 -5.72 2.19
C PRO A 208 -16.91 -6.17 2.89
N LYS A 209 -15.83 -6.33 2.12
CA LYS A 209 -14.48 -6.65 2.59
C LYS A 209 -13.47 -5.80 1.82
N PRO A 210 -12.33 -5.43 2.42
CA PRO A 210 -11.27 -4.73 1.70
C PRO A 210 -10.81 -5.51 0.46
N LEU A 211 -10.55 -4.78 -0.62
CA LEU A 211 -9.97 -5.35 -1.84
C LEU A 211 -8.52 -5.79 -1.58
N VAL A 212 -8.04 -6.83 -2.26
CA VAL A 212 -6.61 -7.21 -2.20
C VAL A 212 -5.94 -6.76 -3.47
N VAL A 213 -4.98 -5.83 -3.35
CA VAL A 213 -4.31 -5.20 -4.47
C VAL A 213 -2.84 -5.58 -4.45
N TRP A 214 -2.40 -6.34 -5.44
CA TRP A 214 -0.98 -6.61 -5.69
C TRP A 214 -0.47 -5.54 -6.63
N ALA A 215 0.50 -4.75 -6.18
CA ALA A 215 0.91 -3.59 -6.97
C ALA A 215 2.38 -3.24 -6.74
N TYR A 216 2.99 -2.74 -7.82
CA TYR A 216 4.31 -2.14 -7.76
C TYR A 216 4.16 -0.62 -7.70
N GLU A 217 4.70 -0.01 -6.66
CA GLU A 217 4.55 1.41 -6.35
C GLU A 217 5.10 2.32 -7.46
N GLY A 218 6.21 1.93 -8.08
CA GLY A 218 6.83 2.60 -9.24
C GLY A 218 6.16 2.34 -10.59
N SER A 219 5.10 1.52 -10.67
CA SER A 219 4.36 1.31 -11.92
C SER A 219 3.34 2.43 -12.14
N PRO A 220 3.38 3.14 -13.29
CA PRO A 220 2.40 4.18 -13.61
C PRO A 220 0.98 3.61 -13.74
N PHE A 221 0.84 2.35 -14.16
CA PHE A 221 -0.46 1.68 -14.23
C PHE A 221 -1.04 1.45 -12.83
N CYS A 222 -0.20 0.97 -11.90
CA CYS A 222 -0.61 0.80 -10.51
C CYS A 222 -0.91 2.14 -9.84
N LYS A 223 -0.24 3.23 -10.24
CA LYS A 223 -0.54 4.58 -9.73
C LYS A 223 -1.97 5.01 -10.08
N ILE A 224 -2.39 4.86 -11.33
CA ILE A 224 -3.77 5.21 -11.74
C ILE A 224 -4.80 4.36 -11.00
N VAL A 225 -4.53 3.06 -10.82
CA VAL A 225 -5.43 2.20 -10.03
C VAL A 225 -5.54 2.68 -8.59
N ARG A 226 -4.41 3.05 -7.94
CA ARG A 226 -4.43 3.59 -6.57
C ARG A 226 -5.22 4.89 -6.47
N GLU A 227 -5.02 5.82 -7.40
CA GLU A 227 -5.80 7.08 -7.42
C GLU A 227 -7.31 6.81 -7.50
N VAL A 228 -7.73 5.84 -8.34
CA VAL A 228 -9.13 5.44 -8.45
C VAL A 228 -9.63 4.80 -7.14
N LEU A 229 -8.84 3.95 -6.49
CA LEU A 229 -9.20 3.38 -5.18
C LEU A 229 -9.39 4.48 -4.13
N VAL A 230 -8.61 5.56 -4.21
CA VAL A 230 -8.70 6.70 -3.29
C VAL A 230 -9.92 7.55 -3.59
N GLU A 231 -10.13 7.93 -4.84
CA GLU A 231 -11.30 8.72 -5.27
C GLU A 231 -12.61 8.03 -4.91
N LEU A 232 -12.67 6.70 -5.07
CA LEU A 232 -13.83 5.89 -4.72
C LEU A 232 -13.87 5.50 -3.24
N GLU A 233 -12.93 5.95 -2.41
CA GLU A 233 -12.87 5.64 -0.98
C GLU A 233 -12.92 4.12 -0.69
N LEU A 234 -12.25 3.30 -1.51
CA LEU A 234 -12.31 1.84 -1.43
C LEU A 234 -11.19 1.29 -0.51
N PRO A 235 -11.54 0.69 0.64
CA PRO A 235 -10.54 0.09 1.52
C PRO A 235 -9.86 -1.09 0.84
N HIS A 236 -8.54 -1.19 0.99
CA HIS A 236 -7.78 -2.22 0.30
C HIS A 236 -6.50 -2.63 1.05
N ILE A 237 -6.23 -3.93 1.04
CA ILE A 237 -4.94 -4.49 1.46
C ILE A 237 -3.98 -4.33 0.28
N TYR A 238 -2.99 -3.46 0.44
CA TYR A 238 -1.91 -3.26 -0.51
C TYR A 238 -0.79 -4.28 -0.24
N ARG A 239 -0.59 -5.19 -1.18
CA ARG A 239 0.53 -6.15 -1.18
C ARG A 239 1.60 -5.62 -2.12
N SER A 240 2.64 -5.03 -1.53
CA SER A 240 3.75 -4.46 -2.30
C SER A 240 4.47 -5.52 -3.13
N CYS A 241 4.59 -5.29 -4.43
CA CYS A 241 5.44 -6.07 -5.32
C CYS A 241 6.66 -5.24 -5.76
N ALA A 242 7.25 -4.49 -4.83
CA ALA A 242 8.48 -3.74 -5.05
C ALA A 242 9.61 -4.62 -5.61
N ARG A 243 10.61 -3.99 -6.24
CA ARG A 243 11.80 -4.69 -6.74
C ARG A 243 12.45 -5.48 -5.60
N GLY A 244 12.86 -6.73 -5.88
CA GLY A 244 13.44 -7.62 -4.88
C GLY A 244 12.49 -8.23 -3.85
N SER A 245 11.21 -7.83 -3.82
CA SER A 245 10.23 -8.40 -2.87
C SER A 245 9.99 -9.90 -3.13
N PRO A 246 10.00 -10.75 -2.08
CA PRO A 246 9.66 -12.17 -2.21
C PRO A 246 8.21 -12.38 -2.67
N LYS A 247 7.34 -11.38 -2.50
CA LYS A 247 5.95 -11.42 -2.98
C LYS A 247 5.84 -11.49 -4.50
N ARG A 248 6.90 -11.15 -5.25
CA ARG A 248 6.92 -11.32 -6.72
C ARG A 248 6.84 -12.79 -7.13
N GLN A 249 7.52 -13.67 -6.39
CA GLN A 249 7.41 -15.11 -6.57
C GLN A 249 5.98 -15.58 -6.29
N ILE A 250 5.40 -15.14 -5.17
CA ILE A 250 4.03 -15.50 -4.80
C ILE A 250 3.02 -15.06 -5.88
N LEU A 251 3.22 -13.86 -6.44
CA LEU A 251 2.39 -13.38 -7.54
C LEU A 251 2.59 -14.24 -8.79
N PHE A 252 3.85 -14.56 -9.14
CA PHE A 252 4.18 -15.44 -10.25
C PHE A 252 3.55 -16.82 -10.12
N ASP A 253 3.61 -17.45 -8.95
CA ASP A 253 2.99 -18.76 -8.71
C ASP A 253 1.47 -18.72 -8.88
N LYS A 254 0.83 -17.59 -8.56
CA LYS A 254 -0.62 -17.40 -8.68
C LYS A 254 -1.08 -17.16 -10.11
N THR A 255 -0.29 -16.45 -10.91
CA THR A 255 -0.72 -15.93 -12.22
C THR A 255 0.03 -16.54 -13.39
N GLY A 256 1.11 -17.29 -13.12
CA GLY A 256 2.11 -17.74 -14.10
C GLY A 256 2.90 -16.61 -14.76
N ARG A 257 2.69 -15.33 -14.36
CA ARG A 257 3.27 -14.14 -15.02
C ARG A 257 3.38 -12.96 -14.08
N PHE A 258 4.52 -12.28 -14.05
CA PHE A 258 4.74 -11.14 -13.17
C PHE A 258 4.75 -9.77 -13.89
N GLN A 259 5.29 -9.71 -15.11
CA GLN A 259 5.22 -8.53 -15.97
C GLN A 259 4.53 -8.90 -17.27
N GLU A 260 3.75 -7.98 -17.80
CA GLU A 260 3.22 -8.14 -19.14
C GLU A 260 4.39 -8.14 -20.12
N LYS A 261 4.60 -9.27 -20.79
CA LYS A 261 5.50 -9.31 -21.94
C LYS A 261 4.91 -8.38 -23.00
N THR A 262 5.63 -7.30 -23.30
CA THR A 262 5.33 -6.41 -24.41
C THR A 262 5.18 -7.20 -25.70
#